data_AF-A0A0F7VH29-F1
#
_entry.id   AF-A0A0F7VH29-F1
#
_cell.length_a   1.000
_cell.length_b   1.000
_cell.length_c   1.000
_cell.angle_alpha   90.00
_cell.angle_beta   90.00
_cell.angle_gamma   90.00
#
_symmetry.space_group_name_H-M   'P 1'
#
loop_
_entity.id
_entity.type
_entity.pdbx_description
1 polymer ?
#
loop_
_entity_poly.entity_id
_entity_poly.type
_entity_poly.pdbx_seq_one_letter_code
_entity_poly.pdbx_strand_id
1 'polypeptide(L)'
;MASALFMMIPHGARRAFRRINEQRMNEHDQADNSKAQDSNSETSEYKPSTWDVLHVRALLQWRMGFPVEIVDEIIDTAEYWLSTTATMTQPEKGTHRIIRKDHDQVLLKTVPLCYDRKQLERSPDSPRPLPHRSSNHPCRKIVFRLSSHDQGSGRIHPNMYEHSWTWFDAEIIRGAHAQKMYIDGEERILLPNEKGETAISRESGDPLLLPGAEKIQLNGARVSDTQDVEIVWHYQDDIQPDSPAASDIEKAKGRGRATLDGRFVREMQVGDSIAVWARARFPGWSNHVYRASVTVYWAV
;
A
#
# COMPACT_ATOMS: atom_id res chain seq x y z
N MET A 1 -19.66 -9.05 -45.79
CA MET A 1 -19.76 -7.73 -45.14
C MET A 1 -20.08 -7.96 -43.67
N ALA A 2 -19.07 -7.88 -42.81
CA ALA A 2 -19.21 -8.10 -41.38
C ALA A 2 -19.54 -6.77 -40.69
N SER A 3 -20.60 -6.73 -39.91
CA SER A 3 -20.99 -5.57 -39.10
C SER A 3 -20.53 -5.82 -37.66
N ALA A 4 -19.58 -5.01 -37.20
CA ALA A 4 -19.07 -5.03 -35.84
C ALA A 4 -20.02 -4.22 -34.95
N LEU A 5 -20.65 -4.88 -33.97
CA LEU A 5 -21.44 -4.21 -32.95
C LEU A 5 -20.50 -3.86 -31.78
N PHE A 6 -19.97 -2.63 -31.79
CA PHE A 6 -19.28 -2.03 -30.66
C PHE A 6 -20.32 -1.73 -29.56
N MET A 7 -20.35 -2.53 -28.50
CA MET A 7 -21.07 -2.17 -27.27
C MET A 7 -20.12 -1.36 -26.38
N MET A 8 -20.24 -0.03 -26.45
CA MET A 8 -19.65 0.86 -25.44
C MET A 8 -20.47 0.74 -24.15
N ILE A 9 -19.86 0.21 -23.08
CA ILE A 9 -20.44 0.26 -21.74
C ILE A 9 -19.97 1.58 -21.08
N PRO A 10 -20.88 2.46 -20.63
CA PRO A 10 -20.49 3.73 -20.03
C PRO A 10 -19.87 3.54 -18.65
N HIS A 11 -18.81 4.29 -18.37
CA HIS A 11 -18.15 4.44 -17.06
C HIS A 11 -19.06 5.13 -16.01
N GLY A 12 -20.12 4.44 -15.59
CA GLY A 12 -21.11 4.96 -14.62
C GLY A 12 -21.42 4.06 -13.42
N ALA A 13 -20.92 2.82 -13.39
CA ALA A 13 -21.32 1.83 -12.37
C ALA A 13 -20.87 2.17 -10.94
N ARG A 14 -19.83 3.01 -10.77
CA ARG A 14 -19.33 3.41 -9.44
C ARG A 14 -20.31 4.29 -8.63
N ARG A 15 -21.32 4.90 -9.25
CA ARG A 15 -22.35 5.70 -8.54
C ARG A 15 -23.65 4.94 -8.23
N ALA A 16 -23.91 3.83 -8.90
CA ALA A 16 -25.21 3.13 -8.79
C ALA A 16 -25.33 2.33 -7.49
N PHE A 17 -24.27 1.66 -7.04
CA PHE A 17 -24.30 0.87 -5.80
C PHE A 17 -24.38 1.73 -4.53
N ARG A 18 -23.93 2.99 -4.57
CA ARG A 18 -24.08 3.93 -3.45
C ARG A 18 -25.54 4.40 -3.30
N ARG A 19 -26.28 4.58 -4.41
CA ARG A 19 -27.68 5.03 -4.38
C ARG A 19 -28.69 3.97 -3.94
N ILE A 20 -28.43 2.69 -4.18
CA ILE A 20 -29.37 1.62 -3.78
C ILE A 20 -29.44 1.47 -2.25
N ASN A 21 -28.34 1.73 -1.54
CA ASN A 21 -28.34 1.78 -0.07
C ASN A 21 -28.96 3.07 0.48
N GLU A 22 -28.84 4.21 -0.22
CA GLU A 22 -29.44 5.48 0.20
C GLU A 22 -30.97 5.51 0.01
N GLN A 23 -31.52 4.80 -0.98
CA GLN A 23 -32.98 4.78 -1.20
C GLN A 23 -33.75 3.81 -0.28
N ARG A 24 -33.07 2.85 0.35
CA ARG A 24 -33.73 1.89 1.27
C ARG A 24 -33.86 2.42 2.71
N MET A 25 -33.27 3.57 3.02
CA MET A 25 -33.32 4.19 4.35
C MET A 25 -34.31 5.36 4.47
N ASN A 26 -35.12 5.64 3.44
CA ASN A 26 -36.08 6.76 3.44
C ASN A 26 -37.56 6.35 3.55
N GLU A 27 -37.86 5.09 3.87
CA GLU A 27 -39.24 4.64 4.12
C GLU A 27 -39.34 3.89 5.44
N HIS A 28 -39.06 4.57 6.55
CA HIS A 28 -39.71 4.40 7.86
C HIS A 28 -39.00 5.32 8.83
N ASP A 29 -39.64 6.43 9.19
CA ASP A 29 -39.80 6.88 10.58
C ASP A 29 -40.40 8.30 10.61
N GLN A 30 -41.71 8.35 10.91
CA GLN A 30 -42.31 9.48 11.60
C GLN A 30 -42.46 9.07 13.08
N ALA A 31 -41.95 9.96 13.93
CA ALA A 31 -42.25 10.16 15.36
C ALA A 31 -41.23 9.65 16.42
N ASP A 32 -40.68 10.67 17.09
CA ASP A 32 -40.34 10.79 18.51
C ASP A 32 -39.05 10.19 19.12
N ASN A 33 -38.05 11.09 19.18
CA ASN A 33 -37.48 11.72 20.38
C ASN A 33 -36.62 10.93 21.39
N SER A 34 -35.36 11.40 21.45
CA SER A 34 -34.45 11.45 22.61
C SER A 34 -33.79 10.15 23.12
N LYS A 35 -32.56 9.92 22.65
CA LYS A 35 -31.33 9.85 23.46
C LYS A 35 -30.13 9.71 22.54
N ALA A 36 -29.26 10.72 22.58
CA ALA A 36 -27.99 10.72 21.84
C ALA A 36 -27.10 9.59 22.38
N GLN A 37 -26.89 8.57 21.55
CA GLN A 37 -25.76 7.67 21.65
C GLN A 37 -24.89 7.87 20.42
N ASP A 38 -23.67 8.31 20.69
CA ASP A 38 -22.60 8.58 19.75
C ASP A 38 -22.17 7.26 19.10
N SER A 39 -22.74 6.93 17.93
CA SER A 39 -22.36 5.75 17.15
C SER A 39 -21.52 6.18 15.96
N ASN A 40 -20.24 6.45 16.21
CA ASN A 40 -19.24 6.54 15.14
C ASN A 40 -18.95 5.11 14.66
N SER A 41 -19.84 4.53 13.86
CA SER A 41 -19.59 3.25 13.19
C SER A 41 -18.63 3.49 12.04
N GLU A 42 -17.33 3.52 12.33
CA GLU A 42 -16.32 3.33 11.29
C GLU A 42 -16.62 2.01 10.58
N THR A 43 -17.07 2.09 9.34
CA THR A 43 -17.27 0.91 8.50
C THR A 43 -15.91 0.27 8.25
N SER A 44 -15.54 -0.71 9.07
CA SER A 44 -14.30 -1.47 8.91
C SER A 44 -14.30 -2.15 7.54
N GLU A 45 -13.30 -1.84 6.71
CA GLU A 45 -13.10 -2.46 5.41
C GLU A 45 -13.05 -4.00 5.57
N TYR A 46 -13.98 -4.72 4.94
CA TYR A 46 -14.03 -6.18 5.02
C TYR A 46 -12.89 -6.80 4.20
N LYS A 47 -12.08 -7.66 4.83
CA LYS A 47 -10.99 -8.40 4.18
C LYS A 47 -11.39 -9.88 4.07
N PRO A 48 -11.65 -10.40 2.85
CA PRO A 48 -12.14 -11.77 2.70
C PRO A 48 -11.06 -12.79 3.05
N SER A 49 -11.47 -13.92 3.62
CA SER A 49 -10.59 -15.06 3.84
C SER A 49 -10.35 -15.84 2.54
N THR A 50 -9.35 -16.73 2.55
CA THR A 50 -9.09 -17.66 1.44
C THR A 50 -10.34 -18.47 1.08
N TRP A 51 -11.10 -18.92 2.09
CA TRP A 51 -12.34 -19.64 1.85
C TRP A 51 -13.38 -18.75 1.19
N ASP A 52 -13.56 -17.51 1.66
CA ASP A 52 -14.57 -16.60 1.12
C ASP A 52 -14.33 -16.32 -0.37
N VAL A 53 -13.09 -16.02 -0.76
CA VAL A 53 -12.75 -15.77 -2.17
C VAL A 53 -12.96 -17.02 -3.01
N LEU A 54 -12.45 -18.19 -2.58
CA LEU A 54 -12.63 -19.43 -3.34
C LEU A 54 -14.09 -19.86 -3.43
N HIS A 55 -14.88 -19.64 -2.37
CA HIS A 55 -16.29 -19.98 -2.33
C HIS A 55 -17.11 -19.09 -3.27
N VAL A 56 -16.90 -17.77 -3.23
CA VAL A 56 -17.58 -16.83 -4.14
C VAL A 56 -17.24 -17.15 -5.59
N ARG A 57 -15.97 -17.42 -5.89
CA ARG A 57 -15.53 -17.85 -7.23
C ARG A 57 -16.24 -19.13 -7.68
N ALA A 58 -16.30 -20.15 -6.81
CA ALA A 58 -16.98 -21.41 -7.12
C ALA A 58 -18.48 -21.23 -7.34
N LEU A 59 -19.15 -20.35 -6.58
CA LEU A 59 -20.55 -20.01 -6.80
C LEU A 59 -20.75 -19.33 -8.16
N LEU A 60 -19.95 -18.33 -8.49
CA LEU A 60 -20.06 -17.62 -9.76
C LEU A 60 -19.80 -18.55 -10.96
N GLN A 61 -18.79 -19.41 -10.86
CA GLN A 61 -18.43 -20.32 -11.95
C GLN A 61 -19.41 -21.48 -12.09
N TRP A 62 -19.67 -22.21 -11.01
CA TRP A 62 -20.40 -23.49 -11.09
C TRP A 62 -21.89 -23.36 -10.83
N ARG A 63 -22.29 -22.43 -9.93
CA ARG A 63 -23.70 -22.27 -9.58
C ARG A 63 -24.43 -21.33 -10.52
N MET A 64 -23.75 -20.27 -10.98
CA MET A 64 -24.28 -19.28 -11.93
C MET A 64 -23.86 -19.54 -13.38
N GLY A 65 -22.87 -20.41 -13.61
CA GLY A 65 -22.45 -20.81 -14.95
C GLY A 65 -21.63 -19.78 -15.70
N PHE A 66 -20.99 -18.81 -15.01
CA PHE A 66 -20.17 -17.80 -15.67
C PHE A 66 -18.85 -18.39 -16.18
N PRO A 67 -18.41 -18.01 -17.41
CA PRO A 67 -17.05 -18.27 -17.86
C PRO A 67 -16.02 -17.69 -16.89
N VAL A 68 -14.86 -18.33 -16.83
CA VAL A 68 -13.83 -18.00 -15.85
C VAL A 68 -13.33 -16.56 -15.97
N GLU A 69 -13.29 -16.02 -17.18
CA GLU A 69 -12.91 -14.65 -17.49
C GLU A 69 -13.90 -13.64 -16.89
N ILE A 70 -15.19 -13.95 -16.94
CA ILE A 70 -16.25 -13.11 -16.35
C ILE A 70 -16.20 -13.19 -14.83
N VAL A 71 -15.90 -14.36 -14.25
CA VAL A 71 -15.69 -14.48 -12.80
C VAL A 71 -14.50 -13.62 -12.37
N ASP A 72 -13.39 -13.67 -13.10
CA ASP A 72 -12.20 -12.88 -12.80
C ASP A 72 -12.50 -11.37 -12.89
N GLU A 73 -13.24 -10.93 -13.92
CA GLU A 73 -13.66 -9.53 -14.07
C GLU A 73 -14.58 -9.07 -12.92
N ILE A 74 -15.53 -9.92 -12.48
CA ILE A 74 -16.42 -9.63 -11.34
C ILE A 74 -15.60 -9.47 -10.06
N ILE A 75 -14.68 -10.40 -9.79
CA ILE A 75 -13.83 -10.38 -8.58
C ILE A 75 -12.90 -9.16 -8.59
N ASP A 76 -12.26 -8.87 -9.72
CA ASP A 76 -11.38 -7.72 -9.87
C ASP A 76 -12.15 -6.39 -9.77
N THR A 77 -13.32 -6.28 -10.38
CA THR A 77 -14.18 -5.08 -10.29
C THR A 77 -14.68 -4.84 -8.88
N ALA A 78 -14.93 -5.91 -8.12
CA ALA A 78 -15.36 -5.84 -6.72
C ALA A 78 -14.19 -5.61 -5.74
N GLU A 79 -12.94 -5.61 -6.21
CA GLU A 79 -11.73 -5.66 -5.38
C GLU A 79 -11.78 -6.76 -4.30
N TYR A 80 -12.44 -7.89 -4.62
CA TYR A 80 -12.68 -8.98 -3.68
C TYR A 80 -11.50 -9.95 -3.65
N TRP A 81 -10.37 -9.42 -3.18
CA TRP A 81 -9.06 -10.07 -3.22
C TRP A 81 -8.60 -10.54 -1.85
N LEU A 82 -7.70 -11.53 -1.85
CA LEU A 82 -6.95 -11.85 -0.63
C LEU A 82 -5.95 -10.74 -0.32
N SER A 83 -5.62 -10.62 0.96
CA SER A 83 -4.62 -9.67 1.42
C SER A 83 -3.82 -10.16 2.61
N THR A 84 -2.60 -9.64 2.74
CA THR A 84 -1.75 -9.77 3.92
C THR A 84 -1.39 -8.38 4.42
N THR A 85 -1.20 -8.23 5.74
CA THR A 85 -0.79 -6.96 6.34
C THR A 85 0.47 -7.17 7.15
N ALA A 86 1.49 -6.38 6.86
CA ALA A 86 2.70 -6.28 7.68
C ALA A 86 2.69 -4.95 8.42
N THR A 87 3.13 -4.97 9.68
CA THR A 87 3.18 -3.80 10.56
C THR A 87 4.59 -3.65 11.12
N MET A 88 5.10 -2.43 11.15
CA MET A 88 6.34 -2.12 11.85
C MET A 88 6.22 -2.51 13.32
N THR A 89 7.24 -3.17 13.86
CA THR A 89 7.35 -3.43 15.29
C THR A 89 7.32 -2.11 16.04
N GLN A 90 6.29 -1.91 16.86
CA GLN A 90 6.14 -0.69 17.62
C GLN A 90 7.28 -0.57 18.64
N PRO A 91 7.89 0.62 18.75
CA PRO A 91 8.77 0.94 19.87
C PRO A 91 8.03 0.80 21.22
N GLU A 92 8.78 0.85 22.31
CA GLU A 92 8.20 0.82 23.66
C GLU A 92 7.10 1.87 23.83
N LYS A 93 6.11 1.58 24.69
CA LYS A 93 4.89 2.36 24.82
C LYS A 93 5.19 3.84 25.07
N GLY A 94 4.71 4.71 24.18
CA GLY A 94 4.93 6.15 24.25
C GLY A 94 6.19 6.65 23.53
N THR A 95 6.93 5.77 22.86
CA THR A 95 8.07 6.13 22.01
C THR A 95 7.77 5.88 20.52
N HIS A 96 8.60 6.45 19.66
CA HIS A 96 8.52 6.33 18.20
C HIS A 96 9.92 6.16 17.61
N ARG A 97 10.02 5.67 16.38
CA ARG A 97 11.31 5.45 15.71
C ARG A 97 11.80 6.78 15.14
N ILE A 98 13.04 7.16 15.44
CA ILE A 98 13.64 8.40 14.94
C ILE A 98 14.73 8.04 13.93
N ILE A 99 14.48 8.37 12.67
CA ILE A 99 15.46 8.23 11.59
C ILE A 99 16.27 9.52 11.53
N ARG A 100 17.57 9.40 11.79
CA ARG A 100 18.51 10.53 11.74
C ARG A 100 19.16 10.63 10.37
N LYS A 101 19.79 11.78 10.13
CA LYS A 101 20.62 12.03 8.93
C LYS A 101 21.47 10.81 8.57
N ASP A 102 21.33 10.35 7.34
CA ASP A 102 22.15 9.30 6.71
C ASP A 102 22.07 7.91 7.36
N HIS A 103 21.17 7.72 8.33
CA HIS A 103 20.85 6.44 8.96
C HIS A 103 19.55 5.88 8.37
N ASP A 104 19.52 5.63 7.06
CA ASP A 104 18.35 5.03 6.43
C ASP A 104 18.01 3.69 7.06
N GLN A 105 16.72 3.45 7.30
CA GLN A 105 16.25 2.22 7.94
C GLN A 105 15.03 1.65 7.25
N VAL A 106 14.99 0.33 7.15
CA VAL A 106 13.77 -0.41 6.83
C VAL A 106 12.88 -0.43 8.07
N LEU A 107 11.64 0.04 7.91
CA LEU A 107 10.63 0.03 8.95
C LEU A 107 9.99 -1.35 9.11
N LEU A 108 9.67 -1.96 7.97
CA LEU A 108 9.03 -3.27 7.86
C LEU A 108 9.31 -3.88 6.49
N LYS A 109 9.20 -5.20 6.41
CA LYS A 109 9.11 -5.94 5.15
C LYS A 109 7.77 -6.67 5.10
N THR A 110 7.14 -6.77 3.94
CA THR A 110 5.91 -7.55 3.79
C THR A 110 6.24 -9.05 3.78
N VAL A 111 5.25 -9.87 4.12
CA VAL A 111 5.34 -11.31 3.81
C VAL A 111 5.49 -11.45 2.29
N PRO A 112 6.31 -12.39 1.78
CA PRO A 112 6.40 -12.66 0.35
C PRO A 112 5.02 -12.82 -0.29
N LEU A 113 4.80 -12.18 -1.43
CA LEU A 113 3.51 -12.10 -2.12
C LEU A 113 2.96 -13.50 -2.41
N CYS A 114 1.69 -13.73 -2.08
CA CYS A 114 1.05 -15.04 -2.16
C CYS A 114 1.72 -16.13 -1.29
N TYR A 115 2.31 -15.79 -0.14
CA TYR A 115 2.77 -16.76 0.85
C TYR A 115 2.21 -16.46 2.24
N ASP A 116 2.15 -17.50 3.08
CA ASP A 116 1.85 -17.38 4.50
C ASP A 116 3.16 -17.40 5.31
N ARG A 117 3.25 -16.51 6.31
CA ARG A 117 4.44 -16.39 7.17
C ARG A 117 4.72 -17.67 7.96
N LYS A 118 3.69 -18.27 8.58
CA LYS A 118 3.86 -19.47 9.40
C LYS A 118 4.34 -20.65 8.56
N GLN A 119 3.90 -20.72 7.31
CA GLN A 119 4.39 -21.72 6.37
C GLN A 119 5.86 -21.51 6.01
N LEU A 120 6.27 -20.26 5.73
CA LEU A 120 7.66 -19.93 5.44
C LEU A 120 8.58 -20.26 6.62
N GLU A 121 8.13 -20.02 7.85
CA GLU A 121 8.87 -20.36 9.07
C GLU A 121 8.99 -21.87 9.30
N ARG A 122 7.93 -22.64 9.04
CA ARG A 122 7.89 -24.09 9.30
C ARG A 122 8.55 -24.94 8.21
N SER A 123 8.57 -24.47 6.97
CA SER A 123 9.04 -25.26 5.82
C SER A 123 9.77 -24.38 4.80
N PRO A 124 10.89 -23.74 5.20
CA PRO A 124 11.60 -22.77 4.36
C PRO A 124 12.23 -23.38 3.09
N ASP A 125 12.46 -24.70 3.05
CA ASP A 125 13.06 -25.38 1.89
C ASP A 125 12.07 -25.72 0.77
N SER A 126 10.77 -25.72 1.07
CA SER A 126 9.72 -26.04 0.08
C SER A 126 8.42 -25.27 0.37
N PRO A 127 8.45 -23.94 0.34
CA PRO A 127 7.26 -23.14 0.57
C PRO A 127 6.32 -23.24 -0.63
N ARG A 128 5.02 -23.41 -0.37
CA ARG A 128 3.99 -23.43 -1.42
C ARG A 128 3.25 -22.10 -1.42
N PRO A 129 3.04 -21.47 -2.58
CA PRO A 129 2.27 -20.25 -2.63
C PRO A 129 0.81 -20.52 -2.27
N LEU A 130 0.18 -19.53 -1.63
CA LEU A 130 -1.26 -19.42 -1.46
C LEU A 130 -1.96 -19.40 -2.82
N PRO A 131 -3.27 -19.71 -2.87
CA PRO A 131 -4.06 -19.57 -4.08
C PRO A 131 -3.87 -18.18 -4.71
N HIS A 132 -3.57 -18.18 -6.00
CA HIS A 132 -3.35 -16.99 -6.79
C HIS A 132 -3.62 -17.28 -8.27
N ARG A 133 -3.95 -16.25 -9.04
CA ARG A 133 -3.95 -16.33 -10.50
C ARG A 133 -2.55 -16.07 -11.05
N SER A 134 -2.12 -16.88 -12.02
CA SER A 134 -0.95 -16.59 -12.85
C SER A 134 -1.20 -15.50 -13.91
N SER A 135 -2.18 -14.61 -13.68
CA SER A 135 -2.46 -13.47 -14.56
C SER A 135 -1.24 -12.55 -14.68
N ASN A 136 -1.22 -11.66 -15.68
CA ASN A 136 -0.09 -10.77 -15.95
C ASN A 136 0.37 -9.91 -14.76
N HIS A 137 -0.44 -9.72 -13.72
CA HIS A 137 -0.08 -8.94 -12.53
C HIS A 137 -0.71 -9.57 -11.28
N PRO A 138 -0.01 -10.47 -10.55
CA PRO A 138 -0.60 -11.16 -9.40
C PRO A 138 -0.96 -10.17 -8.28
N CYS A 139 -0.13 -9.15 -8.06
CA CYS A 139 -0.45 -8.05 -7.16
C CYS A 139 -1.48 -7.10 -7.80
N ARG A 140 -2.49 -6.72 -7.02
CA ARG A 140 -3.56 -5.81 -7.46
C ARG A 140 -3.49 -4.45 -6.77
N LYS A 141 -3.23 -4.43 -5.47
CA LYS A 141 -3.26 -3.20 -4.68
C LYS A 141 -2.25 -3.27 -3.55
N ILE A 142 -1.57 -2.16 -3.30
CA ILE A 142 -0.70 -1.98 -2.15
C ILE A 142 -1.19 -0.74 -1.41
N VAL A 143 -1.46 -0.89 -0.11
CA VAL A 143 -1.92 0.20 0.76
C VAL A 143 -0.87 0.43 1.83
N PHE A 144 -0.22 1.58 1.78
CA PHE A 144 0.69 2.05 2.82
C PHE A 144 -0.10 2.91 3.80
N ARG A 145 0.00 2.62 5.09
CA ARG A 145 -0.51 3.48 6.16
C ARG A 145 0.66 3.88 7.04
N LEU A 146 0.98 5.17 7.03
CA LEU A 146 2.11 5.73 7.74
C LEU A 146 1.59 6.76 8.75
N SER A 147 2.26 6.84 9.89
CA SER A 147 2.02 7.83 10.93
C SER A 147 3.37 8.42 11.30
N SER A 148 3.64 9.64 10.86
CA SER A 148 4.96 10.26 11.01
C SER A 148 4.93 11.77 10.99
N HIS A 149 6.03 12.38 11.41
CA HIS A 149 6.29 13.80 11.23
C HIS A 149 7.79 14.07 11.03
N ASP A 150 8.11 15.35 10.85
CA ASP A 150 9.48 15.83 10.66
C ASP A 150 9.85 16.96 11.65
N GLN A 151 11.13 17.03 12.02
CA GLN A 151 11.66 18.10 12.90
C GLN A 151 12.77 18.93 12.23
N GLY A 152 12.66 19.20 10.93
CA GLY A 152 13.60 20.01 10.14
C GLY A 152 13.77 21.48 10.60
N SER A 153 14.95 22.05 10.35
CA SER A 153 15.18 23.51 10.37
C SER A 153 15.34 24.08 8.95
N GLY A 154 14.56 25.10 8.58
CA GLY A 154 14.45 25.72 7.24
C GLY A 154 13.49 26.92 7.18
N ARG A 155 13.27 27.51 6.00
CA ARG A 155 12.22 28.54 5.80
C ARG A 155 10.85 27.87 5.71
N ILE A 156 9.78 28.58 6.08
CA ILE A 156 8.41 28.10 5.85
C ILE A 156 8.06 28.40 4.39
N HIS A 157 7.70 27.37 3.64
CA HIS A 157 7.24 27.47 2.26
C HIS A 157 5.70 27.36 2.22
N PRO A 158 5.03 27.97 1.21
CA PRO A 158 3.59 27.81 1.04
C PRO A 158 3.17 26.35 0.88
N ASN A 159 4.01 25.53 0.24
CA ASN A 159 3.84 24.09 0.18
C ASN A 159 4.76 23.42 1.20
N MET A 160 4.18 22.69 2.14
CA MET A 160 4.91 21.97 3.19
C MET A 160 5.82 20.86 2.68
N TYR A 161 5.61 20.32 1.49
CA TYR A 161 6.46 19.27 0.92
C TYR A 161 7.67 19.84 0.17
N GLU A 162 7.66 21.13 -0.18
CA GLU A 162 8.82 21.78 -0.77
C GLU A 162 9.96 21.85 0.24
N HIS A 163 11.16 21.47 -0.21
CA HIS A 163 12.36 21.44 0.62
C HIS A 163 12.23 20.54 1.88
N SER A 164 11.38 19.52 1.83
CA SER A 164 11.37 18.45 2.85
C SER A 164 12.45 17.41 2.56
N TRP A 165 13.18 17.02 3.60
CA TRP A 165 14.31 16.09 3.50
C TRP A 165 14.11 14.82 4.34
N THR A 166 12.85 14.52 4.68
CA THR A 166 12.45 13.24 5.27
C THR A 166 11.31 12.62 4.46
N TRP A 167 11.45 11.33 4.16
CA TRP A 167 10.53 10.63 3.26
C TRP A 167 10.57 9.12 3.45
N PHE A 168 9.69 8.44 2.72
CA PHE A 168 9.62 6.98 2.67
C PHE A 168 9.76 6.48 1.24
N ASP A 169 10.49 5.38 1.05
CA ASP A 169 10.63 4.67 -0.22
C ASP A 169 10.15 3.22 -0.08
N ALA A 170 9.75 2.61 -1.21
CA ALA A 170 9.48 1.19 -1.29
C ALA A 170 10.55 0.51 -2.15
N GLU A 171 11.07 -0.63 -1.71
CA GLU A 171 12.01 -1.46 -2.46
C GLU A 171 11.48 -2.89 -2.57
N ILE A 172 11.58 -3.49 -3.76
CA ILE A 172 11.17 -4.89 -3.97
C ILE A 172 12.36 -5.81 -3.66
N ILE A 173 12.18 -6.68 -2.67
CA ILE A 173 13.05 -7.82 -2.41
C ILE A 173 12.59 -8.98 -3.30
N ARG A 174 13.27 -9.16 -4.42
CA ARG A 174 12.92 -10.17 -5.41
C ARG A 174 13.10 -11.59 -4.87
N GLY A 175 12.08 -12.44 -5.04
CA GLY A 175 12.14 -13.84 -4.62
C GLY A 175 12.45 -14.03 -3.13
N ALA A 176 11.98 -13.14 -2.26
CA ALA A 176 12.23 -13.19 -0.81
C ALA A 176 11.90 -14.54 -0.16
N HIS A 177 10.87 -15.24 -0.66
CA HIS A 177 10.56 -16.62 -0.24
C HIS A 177 11.73 -17.60 -0.47
N ALA A 178 12.38 -17.54 -1.63
CA ALA A 178 13.51 -18.39 -2.00
C ALA A 178 14.80 -18.00 -1.27
N GLN A 179 14.92 -16.73 -0.84
CA GLN A 179 16.01 -16.26 0.02
C GLN A 179 15.86 -16.71 1.49
N LYS A 180 14.83 -17.50 1.80
CA LYS A 180 14.51 -17.96 3.17
C LYS A 180 14.41 -16.76 4.12
N MET A 181 13.57 -15.78 3.75
CA MET A 181 13.39 -14.54 4.51
C MET A 181 13.10 -14.76 6.00
N TYR A 182 12.49 -15.89 6.36
CA TYR A 182 12.25 -16.29 7.75
C TYR A 182 13.02 -17.58 8.06
N ILE A 183 13.78 -17.60 9.16
CA ILE A 183 14.48 -18.78 9.69
C ILE A 183 14.29 -18.79 11.20
N ASP A 184 13.91 -19.94 11.76
CA ASP A 184 13.71 -20.12 13.21
C ASP A 184 12.73 -19.12 13.85
N GLY A 185 11.73 -18.67 13.07
CA GLY A 185 10.74 -17.67 13.50
C GLY A 185 11.20 -16.21 13.37
N GLU A 186 12.46 -15.98 13.02
CA GLU A 186 13.07 -14.67 12.91
C GLU A 186 13.15 -14.19 11.46
N GLU A 187 12.92 -12.89 11.25
CA GLU A 187 13.06 -12.25 9.95
C GLU A 187 14.53 -11.90 9.69
N ARG A 188 15.08 -12.38 8.57
CA ARG A 188 16.48 -12.17 8.19
C ARG A 188 16.73 -10.78 7.63
N ILE A 189 17.97 -10.31 7.80
CA ILE A 189 18.52 -9.17 7.06
C ILE A 189 18.75 -9.57 5.61
N LEU A 190 18.07 -8.90 4.68
CA LEU A 190 18.17 -9.15 3.24
C LEU A 190 18.68 -7.94 2.47
N LEU A 191 18.56 -6.74 3.04
CA LEU A 191 18.99 -5.50 2.41
C LEU A 191 20.23 -4.92 3.11
N PRO A 192 21.18 -4.32 2.36
CA PRO A 192 22.36 -3.70 2.95
C PRO A 192 22.00 -2.59 3.93
N ASN A 193 22.58 -2.62 5.13
CA ASN A 193 22.35 -1.62 6.17
C ASN A 193 20.86 -1.37 6.49
N GLU A 194 19.99 -2.38 6.36
CA GLU A 194 18.54 -2.22 6.58
C GLU A 194 18.17 -1.75 8.00
N LYS A 195 19.06 -1.98 8.97
CA LYS A 195 18.94 -1.52 10.35
C LYS A 195 19.46 -0.10 10.58
N GLY A 196 20.09 0.53 9.57
CA GLY A 196 20.65 1.88 9.65
C GLY A 196 21.71 2.04 10.74
N GLU A 197 22.45 0.98 11.03
CA GLU A 197 23.50 0.96 12.07
C GLU A 197 24.68 1.85 11.67
N THR A 198 24.97 1.92 10.37
CA THR A 198 26.01 2.78 9.81
C THR A 198 25.40 4.00 9.15
N ALA A 199 25.95 5.19 9.43
CA ALA A 199 25.63 6.40 8.67
C ALA A 199 26.29 6.34 7.29
N ILE A 200 25.52 6.47 6.21
CA ILE A 200 26.03 6.48 4.83
C ILE A 200 25.84 7.87 4.24
N SER A 201 26.88 8.69 4.33
CA SER A 201 26.90 10.02 3.70
C SER A 201 26.73 9.90 2.19
N ARG A 202 25.83 10.71 1.63
CA ARG A 202 25.51 10.72 0.20
C ARG A 202 26.13 11.95 -0.44
N GLU A 203 26.86 11.75 -1.54
CA GLU A 203 27.50 12.83 -2.29
C GLU A 203 26.59 13.35 -3.42
N SER A 204 26.96 14.49 -3.99
CA SER A 204 26.27 15.05 -5.15
C SER A 204 26.24 14.04 -6.30
N GLY A 205 25.05 13.71 -6.78
CA GLY A 205 24.85 12.71 -7.84
C GLY A 205 24.41 11.33 -7.34
N ASP A 206 24.46 11.05 -6.04
CA ASP A 206 23.86 9.84 -5.48
C ASP A 206 22.32 9.92 -5.61
N PRO A 207 21.65 8.92 -6.21
CA PRO A 207 20.19 8.94 -6.42
C PRO A 207 19.39 8.95 -5.12
N LEU A 208 19.99 8.56 -3.99
CA LEU A 208 19.38 8.56 -2.66
C LEU A 208 19.77 9.80 -1.84
N LEU A 209 20.49 10.77 -2.41
CA LEU A 209 20.77 12.04 -1.73
C LEU A 209 19.48 12.87 -1.53
N LEU A 210 18.59 12.88 -2.52
CA LEU A 210 17.34 13.65 -2.50
C LEU A 210 16.14 12.71 -2.68
N PRO A 211 14.94 13.10 -2.19
CA PRO A 211 13.72 12.33 -2.41
C PRO A 211 13.43 12.14 -3.90
N GLY A 212 13.43 10.89 -4.36
CA GLY A 212 13.20 10.54 -5.76
C GLY A 212 11.74 10.67 -6.21
N ALA A 213 11.49 10.44 -7.50
CA ALA A 213 10.12 10.40 -8.05
C ALA A 213 9.36 9.12 -7.64
N GLU A 214 10.05 8.09 -7.17
CA GLU A 214 9.49 6.78 -6.79
C GLU A 214 9.16 6.67 -5.29
N LYS A 215 9.38 7.74 -4.53
CA LYS A 215 9.06 7.80 -3.10
C LYS A 215 7.59 7.51 -2.85
N ILE A 216 7.30 6.81 -1.75
CA ILE A 216 5.94 6.63 -1.26
C ILE A 216 5.37 8.01 -0.92
N GLN A 217 6.10 8.76 -0.08
CA GLN A 217 5.65 10.05 0.42
C GLN A 217 6.77 10.84 1.12
N LEU A 218 6.74 12.17 0.97
CA LEU A 218 7.45 13.14 1.80
C LEU A 218 6.68 13.41 3.09
N ASN A 219 7.38 13.58 4.21
CA ASN A 219 6.79 14.28 5.35
C ASN A 219 6.64 15.77 5.04
N GLY A 220 5.70 16.43 5.70
CA GLY A 220 5.66 17.88 5.75
C GLY A 220 6.89 18.46 6.44
N ALA A 221 7.61 19.36 5.77
CA ALA A 221 8.67 20.14 6.38
C ALA A 221 8.13 20.93 7.57
N ARG A 222 8.78 20.78 8.74
CA ARG A 222 8.45 21.53 9.98
C ARG A 222 7.01 21.35 10.49
N VAL A 223 6.36 20.25 10.16
CA VAL A 223 5.09 19.91 10.80
C VAL A 223 5.41 19.06 12.02
N SER A 224 5.21 19.64 13.21
CA SER A 224 5.41 18.93 14.48
C SER A 224 4.30 17.94 14.80
N ASP A 225 3.12 18.17 14.21
CA ASP A 225 1.96 17.31 14.39
C ASP A 225 2.16 16.02 13.60
N THR A 226 1.81 14.90 14.24
CA THR A 226 1.81 13.61 13.57
C THR A 226 0.82 13.63 12.41
N GLN A 227 1.29 13.19 11.25
CA GLN A 227 0.47 13.04 10.05
C GLN A 227 0.15 11.57 9.84
N ASP A 228 -1.14 11.23 9.86
CA ASP A 228 -1.62 9.91 9.47
C ASP A 228 -2.02 9.94 7.99
N VAL A 229 -1.38 9.08 7.21
CA VAL A 229 -1.45 9.12 5.74
C VAL A 229 -1.68 7.72 5.20
N GLU A 230 -2.64 7.62 4.28
CA GLU A 230 -2.92 6.41 3.52
C GLU A 230 -2.58 6.65 2.04
N ILE A 231 -1.65 5.86 1.52
CA ILE A 231 -1.21 5.91 0.13
C ILE A 231 -1.55 4.56 -0.53
N VAL A 232 -2.34 4.63 -1.60
CA VAL A 232 -2.77 3.45 -2.37
C VAL A 232 -2.05 3.45 -3.72
N TRP A 233 -1.37 2.35 -4.01
CA TRP A 233 -0.84 2.03 -5.34
C TRP A 233 -1.69 0.91 -5.93
N HIS A 234 -2.17 1.09 -7.15
CA HIS A 234 -3.08 0.15 -7.79
C HIS A 234 -2.55 -0.32 -9.15
N TYR A 235 -2.84 -1.58 -9.53
CA TYR A 235 -2.36 -2.13 -10.80
C TYR A 235 -2.97 -1.44 -12.04
N GLN A 236 -4.13 -0.80 -11.87
CA GLN A 236 -4.81 0.00 -12.89
C GLN A 236 -4.44 1.49 -12.87
N ASP A 237 -3.54 1.91 -11.98
CA ASP A 237 -3.01 3.28 -12.04
C ASP A 237 -2.33 3.48 -13.42
N ASP A 238 -2.53 4.66 -14.03
CA ASP A 238 -2.04 5.02 -15.38
C ASP A 238 -1.84 6.54 -15.55
N ILE A 239 -1.48 7.24 -14.47
CA ILE A 239 -1.17 8.66 -14.55
C ILE A 239 0.31 8.81 -14.89
N GLN A 240 0.60 9.45 -16.03
CA GLN A 240 1.96 9.64 -16.50
C GLN A 240 2.76 10.54 -15.54
N PRO A 241 4.01 10.17 -15.15
CA PRO A 241 4.78 10.88 -14.12
C PRO A 241 5.13 12.34 -14.45
N ASP A 242 5.14 12.69 -15.73
CA ASP A 242 5.42 14.03 -16.26
C ASP A 242 4.16 14.87 -16.51
N SER A 243 2.97 14.29 -16.29
CA SER A 243 1.71 15.00 -16.47
C SER A 243 1.46 16.09 -15.41
N PRO A 244 0.67 17.13 -15.73
CA PRO A 244 0.23 18.12 -14.74
C PRO A 244 -0.47 17.49 -13.54
N ALA A 245 -1.30 16.46 -13.78
CA ALA A 245 -2.01 15.74 -12.71
C ALA A 245 -1.05 15.08 -11.72
N ALA A 246 0.06 14.49 -12.20
CA ALA A 246 1.08 13.93 -11.33
C ALA A 246 1.79 15.01 -10.49
N SER A 247 2.07 16.17 -11.09
CA SER A 247 2.65 17.32 -10.38
C SER A 247 1.72 17.86 -9.29
N ASP A 248 0.42 17.97 -9.57
CA ASP A 248 -0.56 18.44 -8.61
C ASP A 248 -0.71 17.46 -7.42
N ILE A 249 -0.67 16.14 -7.68
CA ILE A 249 -0.69 15.12 -6.63
C ILE A 249 0.57 15.18 -5.77
N GLU A 250 1.76 15.32 -6.37
CA GLU A 250 3.00 15.46 -5.61
C GLU A 250 2.97 16.71 -4.73
N LYS A 251 2.52 17.85 -5.26
CA LYS A 251 2.39 19.09 -4.49
C LYS A 251 1.38 18.98 -3.36
N ALA A 252 0.26 18.29 -3.57
CA ALA A 252 -0.82 18.19 -2.60
C ALA A 252 -0.58 17.12 -1.52
N LYS A 253 0.17 16.05 -1.83
CA LYS A 253 0.30 14.88 -0.94
C LYS A 253 1.75 14.49 -0.61
N GLY A 254 2.74 15.07 -1.27
CA GLY A 254 4.14 14.66 -1.16
C GLY A 254 4.44 13.29 -1.78
N ARG A 255 3.48 12.67 -2.49
CA ARG A 255 3.64 11.35 -3.13
C ARG A 255 4.53 11.45 -4.36
N GLY A 256 5.42 10.47 -4.54
CA GLY A 256 6.27 10.40 -5.72
C GLY A 256 5.46 10.22 -7.00
N ARG A 257 5.65 11.13 -7.96
CA ARG A 257 4.96 11.14 -9.26
C ARG A 257 5.19 9.89 -10.12
N ALA A 258 6.33 9.20 -9.99
CA ALA A 258 6.60 7.95 -10.70
C ALA A 258 5.82 6.74 -10.14
N THR A 259 5.14 6.91 -9.00
CA THR A 259 4.33 5.84 -8.38
C THR A 259 2.87 5.84 -8.86
N LEU A 260 2.49 6.80 -9.72
CA LEU A 260 1.12 7.02 -10.16
C LEU A 260 0.77 6.30 -11.46
N ASP A 261 1.74 5.63 -12.08
CA ASP A 261 1.57 4.88 -13.32
C ASP A 261 1.25 3.40 -13.08
N GLY A 262 1.20 2.93 -11.83
CA GLY A 262 0.88 1.55 -11.45
C GLY A 262 1.96 0.50 -11.73
N ARG A 263 3.12 0.90 -12.26
CA ARG A 263 4.17 -0.03 -12.69
C ARG A 263 4.71 -0.87 -11.56
N PHE A 264 4.98 -0.27 -10.40
CA PHE A 264 5.47 -0.98 -9.22
C PHE A 264 4.56 -2.16 -8.85
N VAL A 265 3.24 -1.96 -8.87
CA VAL A 265 2.25 -3.00 -8.55
C VAL A 265 2.23 -4.08 -9.63
N ARG A 266 2.26 -3.67 -10.91
CA ARG A 266 2.24 -4.59 -12.05
C ARG A 266 3.49 -5.46 -12.15
N GLU A 267 4.64 -4.96 -11.71
CA GLU A 267 5.92 -5.67 -11.76
C GLU A 267 6.15 -6.62 -10.57
N MET A 268 5.31 -6.58 -9.54
CA MET A 268 5.40 -7.50 -8.40
C MET A 268 5.13 -8.94 -8.84
N GLN A 269 6.02 -9.86 -8.46
CA GLN A 269 5.89 -11.29 -8.74
C GLN A 269 5.54 -12.09 -7.48
N VAL A 270 5.00 -13.28 -7.70
CA VAL A 270 4.76 -14.24 -6.61
C VAL A 270 6.06 -14.48 -5.86
N GLY A 271 6.01 -14.31 -4.54
CA GLY A 271 7.14 -14.51 -3.65
C GLY A 271 8.11 -13.34 -3.51
N ASP A 272 7.82 -12.19 -4.13
CA ASP A 272 8.49 -10.92 -3.84
C ASP A 272 8.01 -10.31 -2.51
N SER A 273 8.88 -9.58 -1.81
CA SER A 273 8.52 -8.81 -0.62
C SER A 273 8.77 -7.32 -0.85
N ILE A 274 8.02 -6.45 -0.16
CA ILE A 274 8.22 -5.00 -0.19
C ILE A 274 8.89 -4.58 1.11
N ALA A 275 10.04 -3.94 1.03
CA ALA A 275 10.66 -3.22 2.13
C ALA A 275 10.23 -1.75 2.10
N VAL A 276 9.77 -1.23 3.24
CA VAL A 276 9.51 0.21 3.40
C VAL A 276 10.68 0.85 4.09
N TRP A 277 11.38 1.74 3.39
CA TRP A 277 12.45 2.55 3.94
C TRP A 277 11.91 3.87 4.49
N ALA A 278 12.47 4.30 5.61
CA ALA A 278 12.34 5.67 6.09
C ALA A 278 13.72 6.34 6.04
N ARG A 279 13.72 7.59 5.58
CA ARG A 279 14.96 8.33 5.31
C ARG A 279 14.90 9.73 5.91
N ALA A 280 16.08 10.21 6.27
CA ALA A 280 16.33 11.59 6.65
C ALA A 280 17.67 12.05 6.07
N ARG A 281 17.69 13.27 5.53
CA ARG A 281 18.90 13.89 4.97
C ARG A 281 19.13 15.26 5.56
N PHE A 282 20.40 15.65 5.53
CA PHE A 282 20.92 16.93 5.99
C PHE A 282 20.83 17.16 7.51
N PRO A 283 21.73 17.99 8.07
CA PRO A 283 21.72 18.31 9.49
C PRO A 283 20.42 18.97 9.92
N GLY A 284 19.92 18.59 11.10
CA GLY A 284 18.71 19.17 11.70
C GLY A 284 17.39 18.61 11.18
N TRP A 285 17.41 17.57 10.33
CA TRP A 285 16.22 16.83 9.90
C TRP A 285 16.19 15.45 10.53
N SER A 286 15.01 15.03 10.96
CA SER A 286 14.76 13.70 11.51
C SER A 286 13.33 13.25 11.22
N ASN A 287 13.20 12.02 10.73
CA ASN A 287 11.89 11.43 10.47
C ASN A 287 11.40 10.71 11.74
N HIS A 288 10.30 11.18 12.31
CA HIS A 288 9.71 10.65 13.52
C HIS A 288 8.55 9.74 13.13
N VAL A 289 8.76 8.42 13.19
CA VAL A 289 7.83 7.41 12.69
C VAL A 289 7.17 6.67 13.85
N TYR A 290 5.86 6.86 13.99
CA TYR A 290 5.04 6.24 15.03
C TYR A 290 4.50 4.89 14.60
N ARG A 291 3.98 4.81 13.37
CA ARG A 291 3.36 3.60 12.82
C ARG A 291 3.66 3.51 11.35
N ALA A 292 3.86 2.28 10.89
CA ALA A 292 3.87 1.96 9.48
C ALA A 292 3.21 0.59 9.30
N SER A 293 2.35 0.47 8.31
CA SER A 293 1.81 -0.81 7.89
C SER A 293 1.62 -0.83 6.39
N VAL A 294 1.75 -2.02 5.81
CA VAL A 294 1.53 -2.26 4.39
C VAL A 294 0.56 -3.41 4.25
N THR A 295 -0.53 -3.18 3.53
CA THR A 295 -1.44 -4.24 3.09
C THR A 295 -1.24 -4.50 1.61
N VAL A 296 -0.97 -5.75 1.23
CA VAL A 296 -0.79 -6.17 -0.16
C VAL A 296 -1.95 -7.08 -0.54
N TYR A 297 -2.59 -6.80 -1.67
CA TYR A 297 -3.74 -7.53 -2.19
C TYR A 297 -3.38 -8.24 -3.50
N TRP A 298 -3.89 -9.46 -3.70
CA TRP A 298 -3.64 -10.25 -4.91
C TRP A 298 -4.88 -11.03 -5.39
N ALA A 299 -4.91 -11.29 -6.69
CA ALA A 299 -6.00 -12.05 -7.32
C ALA A 299 -5.83 -13.56 -7.12
N VAL A 300 -6.95 -14.25 -6.88
CA VAL A 300 -7.09 -15.71 -6.70
C VAL A 300 -7.93 -16.31 -7.79
#